data_AF-A0A6A0AIK8-F1
#
_entry.id   AF-A0A6A0AIK8-F1
#
_cell.length_a   1.000
_cell.length_b   1.000
_cell.length_c   1.000
_cell.angle_alpha   90.00
_cell.angle_beta   90.00
_cell.angle_gamma   90.00
#
_symmetry.space_group_name_H-M   'P 1'
#
loop_
_entity.id
_entity.type
_entity.pdbx_description
1 polymer ?
#
loop_
_entity_poly.entity_id
_entity_poly.type
_entity_poly.pdbx_seq_one_letter_code
_entity_poly.pdbx_strand_id
1 'polypeptide(L)'
;MSCKLVDYIRDTAYIDEDTLSKQESQLVKDLIVGDASKAQPEKRFLFDIVANKRNGIDVDKADYLERDAQFCNVKISCDFQRLMRFS
;
A
#
# COMPACT_ATOMS: atom_id res chain seq x y z
N MET A 1 -6.91 6.86 10.30
CA MET A 1 -5.94 6.78 11.42
C MET A 1 -4.52 6.81 10.88
N SER A 2 -4.15 5.91 9.95
CA SER A 2 -2.82 5.81 9.34
C SER A 2 -2.29 7.11 8.72
N CYS A 3 -3.12 7.89 8.03
CA CYS A 3 -2.69 9.18 7.46
C CYS A 3 -2.18 10.17 8.51
N LYS A 4 -2.82 10.21 9.70
CA LYS A 4 -2.36 11.07 10.80
C LYS A 4 -1.01 10.62 11.34
N LEU A 5 -0.75 9.32 11.33
CA LEU A 5 0.54 8.76 11.73
C LEU A 5 1.62 9.08 10.69
N VAL A 6 1.31 9.06 9.39
CA VAL A 6 2.23 9.49 8.33
C VAL A 6 2.62 10.95 8.52
N ASP A 7 1.64 11.84 8.78
CA ASP A 7 1.92 13.25 9.06
C ASP A 7 2.81 13.38 10.32
N TYR A 8 2.47 12.67 11.40
CA TYR A 8 3.28 12.66 12.62
C TYR A 8 4.72 12.17 12.41
N ILE A 9 4.92 11.09 11.65
CA ILE A 9 6.26 10.55 11.33
C ILE A 9 7.06 11.56 10.54
N ARG A 10 6.44 12.21 9.53
CA ARG A 10 7.10 13.26 8.74
C ARG A 10 7.59 14.40 9.63
N ASP A 11 6.73 14.88 10.51
CA ASP A 11 7.03 16.01 11.40
C ASP A 11 8.08 15.66 12.46
N THR A 12 8.03 14.45 13.02
CA THR A 12 8.95 14.02 14.10
C THR A 12 10.31 13.54 13.60
N ALA A 13 10.39 12.99 12.39
CA ALA A 13 11.64 12.56 11.77
C ALA A 13 12.36 13.69 11.03
N TYR A 14 11.85 14.93 11.07
CA TYR A 14 12.38 16.09 10.36
C TYR A 14 12.57 15.83 8.85
N ILE A 15 11.61 15.12 8.23
CA ILE A 15 11.64 14.89 6.78
C ILE A 15 11.21 16.20 6.10
N ASP A 16 12.18 16.90 5.53
CA ASP A 16 12.00 18.17 4.85
C ASP A 16 11.31 18.03 3.48
N GLU A 17 10.96 19.17 2.87
CA GLU A 17 10.30 19.20 1.57
C GLU A 17 11.22 18.78 0.40
N ASP A 18 12.54 18.85 0.59
CA ASP A 18 13.52 18.37 -0.39
C ASP A 18 13.59 16.83 -0.40
N THR A 19 13.34 16.20 0.75
CA THR A 19 13.31 14.73 0.90
C THR A 19 11.95 14.15 0.52
N LEU A 20 10.85 14.76 0.97
CA LEU A 20 9.50 14.34 0.65
C LEU A 20 8.58 15.55 0.50
N SER A 21 8.21 15.84 -0.74
CA SER A 21 7.34 16.96 -1.03
C SER A 21 5.95 16.76 -0.40
N LYS A 22 5.23 17.87 -0.20
CA LYS A 22 3.82 17.81 0.25
C LYS A 22 2.93 17.00 -0.69
N GLN A 23 3.23 17.02 -1.99
CA GLN A 23 2.48 16.28 -3.00
C GLN A 23 2.72 14.77 -2.89
N GLU A 24 3.97 14.35 -2.70
CA GLU A 24 4.30 12.94 -2.49
C GLU A 24 3.77 12.41 -1.16
N SER A 25 3.85 13.20 -0.09
CA SER A 25 3.22 12.86 1.19
C SER A 25 1.70 12.68 1.05
N GLN A 26 1.05 13.52 0.23
CA GLN A 26 -0.36 13.35 -0.07
C GLN A 26 -0.63 12.10 -0.91
N LEU A 27 0.19 11.81 -1.92
CA LEU A 27 0.09 10.60 -2.72
C LEU A 27 0.21 9.33 -1.86
N VAL A 28 1.16 9.29 -0.92
CA VAL A 28 1.29 8.17 0.03
C VAL A 28 0.01 7.98 0.84
N LYS A 29 -0.58 9.08 1.34
CA LYS A 29 -1.86 9.02 2.06
C LYS A 29 -2.99 8.50 1.17
N ASP A 30 -3.05 8.94 -0.08
CA ASP A 30 -4.07 8.50 -1.04
C ASP A 30 -3.91 7.01 -1.39
N LEU A 31 -2.67 6.50 -1.52
CA LEU A 31 -2.38 5.07 -1.71
C LEU A 31 -2.79 4.22 -0.51
N ILE A 32 -2.57 4.70 0.72
CA ILE A 32 -2.99 4.01 1.95
C ILE A 32 -4.52 3.94 2.05
N VAL A 33 -5.21 5.02 1.68
CA VAL A 33 -6.69 5.06 1.70
C VAL A 33 -7.27 4.28 0.52
N GLY A 34 -6.56 4.21 -0.60
CA GLY A 34 -7.03 3.68 -1.88
C GLY A 34 -7.89 4.67 -2.68
N ASP A 35 -7.66 5.98 -2.51
CA ASP A 35 -8.41 7.03 -3.22
C ASP A 35 -7.73 7.42 -4.54
N ALA A 36 -8.14 6.78 -5.63
CA ALA A 36 -7.64 7.04 -6.97
C ALA A 36 -8.35 8.21 -7.69
N SER A 37 -9.18 9.02 -6.99
CA SER A 37 -10.00 10.07 -7.64
C SER A 37 -9.18 11.15 -8.33
N LYS A 38 -7.99 11.46 -7.79
CA LYS A 38 -7.05 12.46 -8.32
C LYS A 38 -5.92 11.86 -9.15
N ALA A 39 -5.92 10.54 -9.35
CA ALA A 39 -4.87 9.85 -10.07
C ALA A 39 -4.98 10.10 -11.58
N GLN A 40 -3.84 10.36 -12.21
CA GLN A 40 -3.75 10.36 -13.67
C GLN A 40 -4.13 8.97 -14.21
N PRO A 41 -4.87 8.86 -15.33
CA PRO A 41 -5.34 7.59 -15.88
C PRO A 41 -4.24 6.52 -16.00
N GLU A 42 -3.07 6.90 -16.47
CA GLU A 42 -1.89 6.05 -16.66
C GLU A 42 -1.19 5.64 -15.35
N LYS A 43 -1.51 6.30 -14.23
CA LYS A 43 -0.99 5.99 -12.89
C LYS A 43 -2.00 5.29 -11.98
N ARG A 44 -3.24 5.06 -12.44
CA ARG A 44 -4.28 4.42 -11.62
C ARG A 44 -3.88 3.04 -11.10
N PHE A 45 -3.08 2.30 -11.85
CA PHE A 45 -2.60 0.97 -11.44
C PHE A 45 -1.82 0.98 -10.12
N LEU A 46 -1.21 2.11 -9.73
CA LEU A 46 -0.50 2.22 -8.45
C LEU A 46 -1.44 2.04 -7.24
N PHE A 47 -2.72 2.41 -7.40
CA PHE A 47 -3.73 2.28 -6.35
C PHE A 47 -4.25 0.84 -6.19
N ASP A 48 -3.93 -0.04 -7.14
CA ASP A 48 -4.24 -1.47 -7.04
C ASP A 48 -3.16 -2.25 -6.26
N ILE A 49 -2.05 -1.60 -5.85
CA ILE A 49 -0.91 -2.26 -5.18
C ILE A 49 -1.12 -2.35 -3.66
N VAL A 50 -1.35 -1.20 -3.00
CA VAL A 50 -1.36 -1.10 -1.51
C VAL A 50 -2.75 -1.33 -0.91
N ALA A 51 -3.77 -0.65 -1.44
CA ALA A 51 -5.13 -0.71 -0.93
C ALA A 51 -6.14 -0.79 -2.09
N ASN A 52 -6.23 -1.97 -2.70
CA ASN A 52 -6.98 -2.17 -3.93
C ASN A 52 -8.49 -2.13 -3.67
N LYS A 53 -9.15 -1.02 -4.00
CA LYS A 53 -10.61 -0.87 -3.86
C LYS A 53 -11.43 -1.53 -4.97
N ARG A 54 -10.79 -1.94 -6.08
CA ARG A 54 -11.47 -2.52 -7.24
C ARG A 54 -11.86 -3.98 -6.99
N ASN A 55 -10.95 -4.78 -6.46
CA ASN A 55 -11.17 -6.21 -6.22
C ASN A 55 -10.53 -6.75 -4.93
N GLY A 56 -9.79 -5.90 -4.19
CA GLY A 56 -9.15 -6.29 -2.94
C GLY A 56 -7.89 -7.14 -3.11
N ILE A 57 -7.36 -7.35 -4.31
CA ILE A 57 -6.08 -8.04 -4.49
C ILE A 57 -4.95 -7.01 -4.34
N ASP A 58 -4.28 -7.02 -3.19
CA ASP A 58 -3.20 -6.08 -2.82
C ASP A 58 -2.09 -6.81 -2.04
N VAL A 59 -0.95 -6.13 -1.87
CA VAL A 59 0.23 -6.70 -1.19
C VAL A 59 0.04 -6.86 0.31
N ASP A 60 -0.88 -6.11 0.92
CA ASP A 60 -1.27 -6.26 2.33
C ASP A 60 -1.79 -7.69 2.58
N LYS A 61 -2.66 -8.21 1.70
CA LYS A 61 -3.17 -9.59 1.79
C LYS A 61 -2.11 -10.64 1.54
N ALA A 62 -1.23 -10.40 0.58
CA ALA A 62 -0.13 -11.32 0.32
C ALA A 62 0.72 -11.49 1.59
N ASP A 63 1.09 -10.39 2.24
CA ASP A 63 1.91 -10.41 3.46
C ASP A 63 1.18 -11.09 4.62
N TYR A 64 -0.02 -10.62 5.00
CA TYR A 64 -0.65 -11.14 6.20
C TYR A 64 -1.13 -12.59 6.02
N LEU A 65 -1.55 -13.01 4.82
CA LEU A 65 -1.97 -14.40 4.61
C LEU A 65 -0.79 -15.37 4.70
N GLU A 66 0.37 -15.04 4.12
CA GLU A 66 1.57 -15.86 4.24
C GLU A 66 2.10 -15.87 5.69
N ARG A 67 2.15 -14.69 6.31
CA ARG A 67 2.60 -14.53 7.70
C ARG A 67 1.72 -15.31 8.66
N ASP A 68 0.41 -15.08 8.63
CA ASP A 68 -0.54 -15.73 9.56
C ASP A 68 -0.59 -17.24 9.32
N ALA A 69 -0.49 -17.70 8.07
CA ALA A 69 -0.38 -19.12 7.76
C ALA A 69 0.81 -19.78 8.48
N GLN A 70 1.98 -19.12 8.47
CA GLN A 70 3.17 -19.59 9.16
C GLN A 70 2.98 -19.62 10.69
N PHE A 71 2.44 -18.54 11.28
CA PHE A 71 2.30 -18.44 12.74
C PHE A 71 1.13 -19.22 13.32
N CYS A 72 0.06 -19.44 12.56
CA CYS A 72 -1.10 -20.24 12.96
C CYS A 72 -0.99 -21.72 12.55
N ASN A 73 0.09 -22.12 11.87
CA ASN A 73 0.28 -23.47 11.35
C ASN A 73 -0.87 -23.94 10.43
N VAL A 74 -1.33 -23.04 9.57
CA VAL A 74 -2.38 -23.30 8.56
C VAL A 74 -1.75 -23.27 7.17
N LYS A 75 -2.20 -24.17 6.29
CA LYS A 75 -1.74 -24.14 4.89
C LYS A 75 -2.62 -23.19 4.07
N ILE A 76 -1.98 -22.36 3.26
CA ILE A 76 -2.65 -21.57 2.22
C ILE A 76 -2.34 -22.16 0.84
N SER A 77 -3.30 -22.07 -0.08
CA SER A 77 -3.17 -22.59 -1.46
C SER A 77 -2.81 -21.51 -2.47
N CYS A 78 -2.63 -20.26 -2.03
CA CYS A 78 -2.26 -19.15 -2.89
C CYS A 78 -0.74 -19.00 -2.95
N ASP A 79 -0.21 -18.84 -4.17
CA ASP A 79 1.20 -18.52 -4.43
C ASP A 79 1.28 -17.07 -4.92
N PHE A 80 1.59 -16.15 -4.00
CA PHE A 80 1.68 -14.72 -4.30
C PHE A 80 2.93 -14.37 -5.12
N GLN A 81 4.01 -15.16 -5.03
CA GLN A 81 5.17 -14.98 -5.90
C GLN A 81 4.84 -15.26 -7.36
N ARG A 82 4.03 -16.29 -7.61
CA ARG A 82 3.52 -16.58 -8.95
C ARG A 82 2.64 -15.44 -9.47
N LEU A 83 1.78 -14.87 -8.62
CA LEU A 83 0.94 -13.71 -9.00
C LEU A 83 1.81 -12.53 -9.46
N MET A 84 2.85 -12.19 -8.69
CA MET A 84 3.77 -11.09 -9.02
C MET A 84 4.60 -11.32 -10.28
N ARG A 85 4.87 -12.58 -10.65
CA ARG A 85 5.64 -12.90 -11.86
C ARG A 85 4.84 -12.73 -13.15
N PHE A 86 3.51 -12.81 -13.08
CA PHE A 86 2.61 -12.77 -14.24
C PHE A 86 1.67 -11.55 -14.25
N SER A 87 1.93 -10.57 -13.38
CA SER A 87 1.24 -9.27 -13.31
C SER A 87 1.75 -8.26 -14.33
#